data_AF-A0A4Q7V237-F1
#
_entry.id   AF-A0A4Q7V237-F1
#
_cell.length_a   1.000
_cell.length_b   1.000
_cell.length_c   1.000
_cell.angle_alpha   90.00
_cell.angle_beta   90.00
_cell.angle_gamma   90.00
#
_symmetry.space_group_name_H-M   'P 1'
#
loop_
_entity.id
_entity.type
_entity.pdbx_description
1 polymer ?
#
loop_
_entity_poly.entity_id
_entity_poly.type
_entity_poly.pdbx_seq_one_letter_code
_entity_poly.pdbx_strand_id
1 'polypeptide(L)'
;MCGGCGGPPPDPDGARVAGPRRRAAVARAVNAARGDSAVRAIPGGWTVSGRTGRVTVARTLDELLTAATPPTAATLPAAAILRSAALTAADSA
;
A
#
# COMPACT_ATOMS: atom_id res chain seq x y z
N MET A 1 -21.66 -19.34 19.65
CA MET A 1 -20.21 -19.44 19.38
C MET A 1 -19.98 -19.00 17.94
N CYS A 2 -19.50 -17.77 17.73
CA CYS A 2 -19.26 -17.24 16.38
C CYS A 2 -17.75 -17.06 16.23
N GLY A 3 -17.05 -18.09 15.75
CA GLY A 3 -15.59 -18.10 15.61
C GLY A 3 -15.18 -18.36 14.16
N GLY A 4 -15.87 -17.74 13.21
CA GLY A 4 -15.65 -17.90 11.78
C GLY A 4 -15.32 -16.57 11.11
N CYS A 5 -14.28 -15.89 11.57
CA CYS A 5 -13.70 -14.79 10.81
C CYS A 5 -12.37 -15.30 10.27
N GLY A 6 -12.39 -15.86 9.07
CA GLY A 6 -11.21 -15.93 8.22
C GLY A 6 -10.80 -14.49 7.93
N GLY A 7 -10.00 -13.92 8.84
CA GLY A 7 -9.43 -12.60 8.65
C GLY A 7 -8.61 -12.60 7.37
N PRO A 8 -8.49 -11.44 6.69
CA PRO A 8 -7.53 -11.31 5.60
C PRO A 8 -6.17 -11.85 6.08
N PRO A 9 -5.40 -12.52 5.20
CA PRO A 9 -4.13 -13.12 5.57
C PRO A 9 -3.29 -12.09 6.34
N PRO A 10 -2.58 -12.51 7.40
CA PRO A 10 -1.85 -11.58 8.25
C PRO A 10 -0.87 -10.80 7.38
N ASP A 11 -1.10 -9.49 7.25
CA ASP A 11 -0.17 -8.60 6.58
C ASP A 11 1.12 -8.61 7.40
N PRO A 12 2.25 -9.12 6.87
CA PRO A 12 3.50 -9.20 7.62
C PRO A 12 3.96 -7.82 8.09
N ASP A 13 3.58 -6.75 7.38
CA ASP A 13 3.92 -5.37 7.71
C ASP A 13 2.76 -4.61 8.39
N GLY A 14 1.64 -5.28 8.65
CA GLY A 14 0.39 -4.65 9.11
C GLY A 14 0.55 -3.81 10.37
N ALA A 15 1.39 -4.24 11.32
CA ALA A 15 1.68 -3.49 12.56
C ALA A 15 2.54 -2.24 12.29
N ARG A 16 3.46 -2.30 11.33
CA ARG A 16 4.34 -1.18 10.96
C ARG A 16 3.57 -0.08 10.26
N VAL A 17 2.62 -0.46 9.40
CA VAL A 17 1.80 0.50 8.63
C VAL A 17 0.48 0.85 9.33
N ALA A 18 0.23 0.37 10.55
CA ALA A 18 -0.98 0.66 11.30
C ALA A 18 -1.07 2.14 11.69
N GLY A 19 -2.29 2.68 11.61
CA GLY A 19 -2.62 4.02 12.10
C GLY A 19 -2.66 5.11 11.02
N PRO A 20 -3.38 6.22 11.27
CA PRO A 20 -3.65 7.23 10.24
C PRO A 20 -2.39 7.93 9.71
N ARG A 21 -1.45 8.28 10.60
CA ARG A 21 -0.22 8.99 10.23
C ARG A 21 0.70 8.13 9.37
N ARG A 22 0.95 6.89 9.80
CA ARG A 22 1.78 5.94 9.06
C ARG A 22 1.20 5.59 7.69
N ARG A 23 -0.11 5.35 7.60
CA ARG A 23 -0.78 5.12 6.31
C ARG A 23 -0.67 6.33 5.38
N ALA A 24 -0.78 7.55 5.91
CA ALA A 24 -0.60 8.77 5.12
C ALA A 24 0.85 8.92 4.63
N ALA A 25 1.84 8.59 5.47
CA ALA A 25 3.25 8.61 5.07
C ALA A 25 3.56 7.58 3.98
N VAL A 26 3.05 6.36 4.10
CA VAL A 26 3.12 5.32 3.06
C VAL A 26 2.52 5.83 1.74
N ALA A 27 1.31 6.41 1.79
CA ALA A 27 0.65 6.94 0.60
C ALA A 27 1.49 8.02 -0.10
N ARG A 28 2.09 8.94 0.68
CA ARG A 28 2.98 9.99 0.15
C ARG A 28 4.23 9.40 -0.48
N ALA A 29 4.87 8.43 0.17
CA ALA A 29 6.07 7.78 -0.36
C ALA A 29 5.78 7.06 -1.68
N VAL A 30 4.66 6.33 -1.77
CA VAL A 30 4.26 5.64 -3.00
C VAL A 30 3.93 6.64 -4.11
N ASN A 31 3.21 7.72 -3.83
CA ASN A 31 2.93 8.78 -4.81
C ASN A 31 4.21 9.48 -5.29
N ALA A 32 5.20 9.68 -4.42
CA ALA A 32 6.47 10.29 -4.81
C ALA A 32 7.27 9.39 -5.76
N ALA A 33 7.17 8.07 -5.59
CA ALA A 33 7.84 7.10 -6.44
C ALA A 33 7.05 6.77 -7.73
N ARG A 34 5.73 6.97 -7.75
CA ARG A 34 4.84 6.64 -8.86
C ARG A 34 4.03 7.87 -9.29
N GLY A 35 4.44 8.49 -10.40
CA GLY A 35 3.77 9.68 -10.94
C GLY A 35 2.48 9.40 -11.71
N ASP A 36 2.14 8.14 -11.98
CA ASP A 36 1.02 7.72 -12.83
C ASP A 36 -0.18 7.15 -12.08
N SER A 37 -0.08 7.04 -10.75
CA SER A 37 -1.10 6.50 -9.86
C SER A 37 -1.29 7.42 -8.65
N ALA A 38 -2.54 7.62 -8.22
CA ALA A 38 -2.86 8.40 -7.05
C ALA A 38 -3.26 7.49 -5.88
N VAL A 39 -2.46 7.52 -4.82
CA VAL A 39 -2.68 6.75 -3.58
C VAL A 39 -3.21 7.68 -2.50
N ARG A 40 -4.29 7.28 -1.83
CA ARG A 40 -4.86 7.97 -0.68
C ARG A 40 -5.05 7.00 0.48
N ALA A 41 -4.64 7.40 1.67
CA ALA A 41 -4.89 6.65 2.90
C ALA A 41 -6.37 6.74 3.30
N ILE A 42 -6.93 5.62 3.73
CA ILE A 42 -8.29 5.50 4.27
C ILE A 42 -8.28 4.74 5.60
N PRO A 43 -9.35 4.79 6.40
CA PRO A 43 -9.52 3.87 7.52
C PRO A 43 -9.40 2.41 7.04
N GLY A 44 -8.41 1.70 7.57
CA GLY A 44 -8.17 0.29 7.24
C GLY A 44 -7.45 0.03 5.92
N GLY A 45 -6.77 1.00 5.30
CA GLY A 45 -5.95 0.73 4.10
C GLY A 45 -5.71 1.94 3.22
N TRP A 46 -5.71 1.73 1.91
CA TRP A 46 -5.51 2.73 0.87
C TRP A 46 -6.45 2.54 -0.31
N THR A 47 -6.71 3.63 -1.02
CA THR A 47 -7.27 3.60 -2.37
C THR A 47 -6.18 3.96 -3.37
N VAL A 48 -6.04 3.18 -4.42
CA VAL A 48 -5.14 3.43 -5.55
C VAL A 48 -5.99 3.75 -6.77
N SER A 49 -5.82 4.94 -7.33
CA SER A 49 -6.49 5.37 -8.56
C SER A 49 -5.48 5.36 -9.70
N GLY A 50 -5.67 4.47 -10.66
CA GLY A 50 -4.80 4.39 -11.83
C GLY A 50 -5.20 5.37 -12.94
N ARG A 51 -4.34 5.53 -13.95
CA ARG A 51 -4.59 6.38 -15.13
C ARG A 51 -5.90 6.10 -15.86
N THR A 52 -6.38 4.86 -15.82
CA THR A 52 -7.63 4.44 -16.48
C THR A 52 -8.89 4.78 -15.69
N GLY A 53 -8.78 5.51 -14.58
CA GLY A 53 -9.89 5.86 -13.70
C GLY A 53 -10.38 4.72 -12.81
N ARG A 54 -9.77 3.53 -12.91
CA ARG A 54 -10.04 2.42 -11.99
C ARG A 54 -9.49 2.73 -10.61
N VAL A 55 -10.33 2.54 -9.60
CA VAL A 55 -9.97 2.67 -8.18
C VAL A 55 -9.93 1.28 -7.54
N THR A 56 -8.79 0.91 -7.00
CA THR A 56 -8.58 -0.34 -6.26
C THR A 56 -8.41 -0.02 -4.78
N VAL A 57 -9.09 -0.77 -3.92
CA VAL A 57 -8.89 -0.69 -2.47
C VAL A 57 -7.83 -1.72 -2.08
N ALA A 58 -6.75 -1.26 -1.45
CA ALA A 58 -5.70 -2.09 -0.88
C ALA A 58 -5.80 -2.08 0.65
N ARG A 59 -5.92 -3.27 1.25
CA ARG A 59 -6.03 -3.49 2.70
C ARG A 59 -4.69 -3.85 3.34
N THR A 60 -3.75 -4.34 2.54
CA THR A 60 -2.39 -4.68 2.96
C THR A 60 -1.36 -3.81 2.25
N LEU A 61 -0.14 -3.75 2.79
CA LEU A 61 0.98 -3.09 2.10
C LEU A 61 1.28 -3.79 0.77
N ASP A 62 1.16 -5.11 0.72
CA ASP A 62 1.44 -5.88 -0.50
C ASP A 62 0.45 -5.54 -1.62
N GLU A 63 -0.85 -5.56 -1.31
CA GLU A 63 -1.90 -5.16 -2.25
C GLU A 63 -1.71 -3.73 -2.77
N LEU A 64 -1.24 -2.82 -1.91
CA LEU A 64 -0.95 -1.44 -2.30
C LEU A 64 0.18 -1.40 -3.33
N LEU A 65 1.29 -2.10 -3.08
CA LEU A 65 2.46 -2.10 -3.95
C LEU A 65 2.17 -2.78 -5.29
N THR A 66 1.37 -3.85 -5.28
CA THR A 66 0.89 -4.52 -6.48
C THR A 66 -0.03 -3.61 -7.28
N ALA A 67 -1.00 -2.94 -6.63
CA ALA A 67 -1.92 -2.04 -7.31
C ALA A 67 -1.22 -0.78 -7.85
N ALA A 68 -0.17 -0.30 -7.18
CA ALA A 68 0.61 0.87 -7.59
C ALA A 68 1.73 0.55 -8.60
N THR A 69 1.95 -0.72 -8.96
CA THR A 69 2.99 -1.11 -9.92
C THR A 69 2.33 -1.73 -11.16
N PRO A 70 2.42 -1.09 -12.33
CA PRO A 70 1.86 -1.67 -13.55
C PRO A 70 2.61 -2.96 -13.93
N PRO A 71 1.93 -3.93 -14.58
CA PRO A 71 2.52 -5.23 -14.94
C PRO A 71 3.81 -5.11 -15.77
N THR A 72 3.91 -4.05 -16.58
CA THR A 72 5.05 -3.77 -17.45
C THR A 72 6.24 -3.10 -16.75
N ALA A 73 6.05 -2.60 -15.52
CA ALA A 73 7.10 -1.95 -14.72
C ALA A 73 7.49 -2.75 -13.46
N ALA A 74 6.87 -3.92 -13.25
CA ALA A 74 7.12 -4.80 -12.12
C ALA A 74 8.40 -5.61 -12.32
N THR A 75 9.57 -4.97 -12.24
CA THR A 75 10.81 -5.71 -11.99
C THR A 75 10.93 -5.97 -10.48
N LEU A 76 11.34 -7.19 -10.10
CA LEU A 76 11.59 -7.56 -8.70
C LEU A 76 12.39 -6.50 -7.89
N PRO A 77 13.49 -5.91 -8.41
CA PRO A 77 14.21 -4.87 -7.69
C PRO A 77 13.41 -3.59 -7.48
N ALA A 78 12.59 -3.16 -8.45
CA ALA A 78 11.78 -1.95 -8.31
C ALA A 78 10.69 -2.11 -7.22
N ALA A 79 10.09 -3.30 -7.11
CA ALA A 79 9.11 -3.61 -6.07
C ALA A 79 9.74 -3.60 -4.66
N ALA A 80 10.96 -4.14 -4.52
CA ALA A 80 11.68 -4.15 -3.25
C ALA A 80 12.07 -2.73 -2.78
N ILE A 81 12.54 -1.88 -3.70
CA ILE A 81 12.87 -0.47 -3.41
C ILE A 81 11.63 0.30 -2.99
N LEU A 82 10.50 0.10 -3.67
CA LEU A 82 9.25 0.76 -3.32
C LEU A 82 8.76 0.31 -1.94
N ARG A 83 8.89 -0.98 -1.61
CA ARG A 83 8.53 -1.51 -0.29
C ARG A 83 9.39 -0.90 0.81
N SER A 84 10.71 -0.85 0.64
CA SER A 84 11.62 -0.28 1.64
C SER A 84 11.36 1.21 1.87
N ALA A 85 11.09 1.97 0.81
CA ALA A 85 10.70 3.38 0.90
C ALA A 85 9.38 3.58 1.66
N ALA A 86 8.37 2.76 1.36
CA ALA A 86 7.08 2.81 2.05
C ALA A 86 7.22 2.49 3.54
N LEU A 87 8.00 1.47 3.91
CA LEU A 87 8.23 1.09 5.30
C LEU A 87 9.04 2.15 6.06
N THR A 88 10.09 2.69 5.45
CA THR A 88 10.89 3.77 6.05
C THR A 88 10.04 5.01 6.33
N ALA A 89 9.13 5.35 5.41
CA ALA A 89 8.19 6.44 5.60
C ALA A 89 7.20 6.17 6.72
N ALA A 90 6.71 4.93 6.86
CA ALA A 90 5.83 4.53 7.95
C ALA A 90 6.51 4.62 9.32
N ASP A 91 7.77 4.20 9.41
CA ASP A 91 8.56 4.21 10.65
C ASP A 91 8.95 5.63 11.09
N SER A 92 8.97 6.59 10.16
CA SER A 92 9.33 8.00 10.41
C SER A 92 8.14 8.93 10.69
N ALA A 93 6.92 8.40 10.83
CA ALA A 93 5.64 9.15 10.82
C ALA A 93 4.96 9.34 12.19
#